data_AF-A0A889XL95-F1
#
_entry.id   AF-A0A889XL95-F1
#
_cell.length_a   1.000
_cell.length_b   1.000
_cell.length_c   1.000
_cell.angle_alpha   90.00
_cell.angle_beta   90.00
_cell.angle_gamma   90.00
#
_symmetry.space_group_name_H-M   'P 1'
#
loop_
_entity.id
_entity.type
_entity.pdbx_description
1 polymer ?
#
loop_
_entity_poly.entity_id
_entity_poly.type
_entity_poly.pdbx_seq_one_letter_code
_entity_poly.pdbx_strand_id
1 'polypeptide(L)'
;QFQVYYKPATCIIDGVMDTILAAFIASAIGQIKILAFNLRNFDIMAERKRSRAIRARENNGSLAKDFYIKEVLKDCIKHHNCIIRYVSMIESAFSVASALQFMLSVMVLCLVGIQFLSIENPTSHPMQIVWMAIYLTCMLIEVFILCWFGDELIWKSMDLRLAAFQGPWLKIDRRTCMLVIIFLERCKRPLRVTAGKIFTLSLDTYTVLINWSYKAFAVMRNMKK
;
A
#
# COMPACT_ATOMS: atom_id res chain seq x y z
N GLN A 1 -7.31 -35.89 -17.15
CA GLN A 1 -6.59 -34.80 -17.86
C GLN A 1 -7.02 -33.39 -17.42
N PHE A 2 -8.31 -33.08 -17.24
CA PHE A 2 -8.77 -31.73 -16.84
C PHE A 2 -8.22 -31.20 -15.48
N GLN A 3 -8.08 -32.05 -14.45
CA GLN A 3 -7.56 -31.61 -13.14
C GLN A 3 -6.07 -31.20 -13.13
N VAL A 4 -5.26 -31.71 -14.08
CA VAL A 4 -3.82 -31.43 -14.14
C VAL A 4 -3.55 -30.00 -14.64
N TYR A 5 -4.43 -29.46 -15.48
CA TYR A 5 -4.31 -28.09 -16.01
C TYR A 5 -4.97 -27.03 -15.13
N TYR A 6 -6.04 -27.38 -14.41
CA TYR A 6 -6.79 -26.42 -13.62
C TYR A 6 -5.99 -25.87 -12.42
N LYS A 7 -5.33 -26.75 -11.65
CA LYS A 7 -4.54 -26.37 -10.47
C LYS A 7 -3.40 -25.38 -10.77
N PRO A 8 -2.53 -25.59 -11.77
CA PRO A 8 -1.52 -24.61 -12.11
C PRO A 8 -2.14 -23.33 -12.67
N ALA A 9 -3.22 -23.41 -13.45
CA ALA A 9 -3.89 -22.22 -13.97
C ALA A 9 -4.45 -21.34 -12.85
N THR A 10 -5.08 -21.91 -11.83
CA THR A 10 -5.60 -21.13 -10.69
C THR A 10 -4.49 -20.47 -9.88
N CYS A 11 -3.36 -21.17 -9.63
CA CYS A 11 -2.21 -20.56 -8.95
C CYS A 11 -1.57 -19.44 -9.76
N ILE A 12 -1.50 -19.57 -11.08
CA ILE A 12 -0.98 -18.51 -11.95
C ILE A 12 -1.90 -17.29 -11.88
N ILE A 13 -3.22 -17.49 -11.94
CA ILE A 13 -4.18 -16.39 -11.84
C ILE A 13 -4.04 -15.69 -10.49
N ASP A 14 -3.96 -16.44 -9.39
CA ASP A 14 -3.84 -15.90 -8.04
C ASP A 14 -2.57 -15.05 -7.89
N GLY A 15 -1.40 -15.62 -8.25
CA GLY A 15 -0.14 -14.89 -8.20
C GLY A 15 -0.09 -13.67 -9.13
N VAL A 16 -0.77 -13.74 -10.29
CA VAL A 16 -0.91 -12.57 -11.18
C VAL A 16 -1.77 -11.48 -10.53
N MET A 17 -2.85 -11.84 -9.84
CA MET A 17 -3.71 -10.87 -9.16
C MET A 17 -2.96 -10.19 -7.99
N ASP A 18 -2.21 -10.94 -7.21
CA ASP A 18 -1.43 -10.41 -6.08
C ASP A 18 -0.27 -9.53 -6.56
N THR A 19 0.41 -9.91 -7.65
CA THR A 19 1.45 -9.05 -8.26
C THR A 19 0.87 -7.78 -8.87
N ILE A 20 -0.31 -7.84 -9.49
CA ILE A 20 -1.00 -6.65 -10.01
C ILE A 20 -1.40 -5.71 -8.86
N LEU A 21 -1.96 -6.24 -7.78
CA LEU A 21 -2.31 -5.45 -6.60
C LEU A 21 -1.09 -4.75 -6.01
N ALA A 22 0.00 -5.51 -5.80
CA ALA A 22 1.26 -4.97 -5.31
C ALA A 22 1.82 -3.88 -6.26
N ALA A 23 1.76 -4.09 -7.57
CA ALA A 23 2.22 -3.12 -8.57
C ALA A 23 1.40 -1.81 -8.54
N PHE A 24 0.08 -1.89 -8.37
CA PHE A 24 -0.77 -0.71 -8.25
C PHE A 24 -0.51 0.07 -6.95
N ILE A 25 -0.33 -0.64 -5.83
CA ILE A 25 0.06 0.00 -4.56
C ILE A 25 1.45 0.65 -4.69
N ALA A 26 2.41 -0.04 -5.31
CA ALA A 26 3.75 0.50 -5.57
C ALA A 26 3.70 1.74 -6.48
N SER A 27 2.84 1.75 -7.49
CA SER A 27 2.58 2.93 -8.34
C SER A 27 2.04 4.10 -7.51
N ALA A 28 1.06 3.86 -6.62
CA ALA A 28 0.54 4.88 -5.71
C ALA A 28 1.63 5.44 -4.80
N ILE A 29 2.48 4.58 -4.22
CA ILE A 29 3.65 4.98 -3.41
C ILE A 29 4.60 5.86 -4.23
N GLY A 30 4.86 5.52 -5.49
CA GLY A 30 5.68 6.32 -6.41
C GLY A 30 5.11 7.73 -6.60
N GLN A 31 3.81 7.85 -6.87
CA GLN A 31 3.13 9.14 -7.02
C GLN A 31 3.17 9.97 -5.73
N ILE A 32 3.04 9.34 -4.57
CA ILE A 32 3.19 9.99 -3.26
C ILE A 32 4.60 10.54 -3.08
N LYS A 33 5.65 9.79 -3.45
CA LYS A 33 7.05 10.24 -3.39
C LYS A 33 7.29 11.45 -4.30
N ILE A 34 6.74 11.43 -5.52
CA ILE A 34 6.81 12.57 -6.46
C ILE A 34 6.11 13.79 -5.87
N LEU A 35 4.92 13.61 -5.30
CA LEU A 35 4.18 14.68 -4.64
C LEU A 35 4.95 15.24 -3.44
N ALA A 36 5.57 14.40 -2.62
CA ALA A 36 6.40 14.83 -1.48
C ALA A 36 7.60 15.67 -1.94
N PHE A 37 8.30 15.24 -3.00
CA PHE A 37 9.38 16.01 -3.60
C PHE A 37 8.87 17.37 -4.12
N ASN A 38 7.74 17.37 -4.81
CA ASN A 38 7.10 18.58 -5.32
C ASN A 38 6.74 19.55 -4.17
N LEU A 39 6.23 19.05 -3.05
CA LEU A 39 5.90 19.88 -1.89
C LEU A 39 7.14 20.44 -1.17
N ARG A 40 8.25 19.71 -1.13
CA ARG A 40 9.51 20.24 -0.57
C ARG A 40 10.11 21.33 -1.46
N ASN A 41 9.95 21.22 -2.78
CA ASN A 41 10.64 22.06 -3.76
C ASN A 41 9.70 22.97 -4.58
N PHE A 42 8.50 23.30 -4.08
CA PHE A 42 7.50 24.07 -4.85
C PHE A 42 7.99 25.46 -5.27
N ASP A 43 8.87 26.13 -4.51
CA ASP A 43 9.39 27.45 -4.87
C ASP A 43 10.28 27.39 -6.12
N ILE A 44 11.16 26.37 -6.17
CA ILE A 44 12.02 26.09 -7.33
C ILE A 44 11.17 25.75 -8.56
N MET A 45 10.11 24.95 -8.37
CA MET A 45 9.20 24.61 -9.47
C MET A 45 8.40 25.83 -9.97
N ALA A 46 7.96 26.71 -9.06
CA ALA A 46 7.31 27.96 -9.41
C ALA A 46 8.25 28.86 -10.21
N GLU A 47 9.52 28.95 -9.80
CA GLU A 47 10.54 29.71 -10.51
C GLU A 47 10.81 29.13 -11.91
N ARG A 48 10.92 27.81 -12.05
CA ARG A 48 11.05 27.15 -13.37
C ARG A 48 9.84 27.43 -14.27
N LYS A 49 8.62 27.39 -13.74
CA LYS A 49 7.38 27.66 -14.49
C LYS A 49 7.35 29.13 -14.94
N ARG A 50 7.75 30.06 -14.05
CA ARG A 50 7.92 31.49 -14.35
C ARG A 50 8.97 31.72 -15.44
N SER A 51 10.16 31.13 -15.34
CA SER A 51 11.21 31.29 -16.36
C SER A 51 10.79 30.78 -17.74
N ARG A 52 10.03 29.69 -17.80
CA ARG A 52 9.48 29.17 -19.06
C ARG A 52 8.43 30.12 -19.66
N ALA A 53 7.51 30.65 -18.85
CA ALA A 53 6.49 31.60 -19.31
C ALA A 53 7.12 32.91 -19.85
N ILE A 54 8.14 33.44 -19.17
CA ILE A 54 8.89 34.62 -19.63
C ILE A 54 9.56 34.34 -20.99
N ARG A 55 10.19 33.18 -21.15
CA ARG A 55 10.80 32.78 -22.43
C ARG A 55 9.78 32.58 -23.56
N ALA A 56 8.56 32.17 -23.23
CA ALA A 56 7.48 31.95 -24.19
C ALA A 56 6.80 33.24 -24.70
N ARG A 57 7.26 34.44 -24.28
CA ARG A 57 6.67 35.74 -24.65
C ARG A 57 5.15 35.81 -24.36
N GLU A 58 4.66 35.11 -23.34
CA GLU A 58 3.29 35.36 -22.87
C GLU A 58 3.21 36.78 -22.31
N ASN A 59 2.41 37.64 -22.95
CA ASN A 59 2.24 39.07 -22.67
C ASN A 59 1.53 39.34 -21.33
N ASN A 60 1.45 38.35 -20.44
CA ASN A 60 0.91 38.50 -19.09
C ASN A 60 1.96 39.22 -18.24
N GLY A 61 1.90 40.55 -18.28
CA GLY A 61 2.81 41.47 -17.58
C GLY A 61 3.21 40.97 -16.20
N SER A 62 4.53 40.82 -16.01
CA SER A 62 5.24 40.52 -14.75
C SER A 62 4.41 39.86 -13.65
N LEU A 63 3.75 38.74 -13.95
CA LEU A 63 2.90 38.06 -12.98
C LEU A 63 3.74 37.70 -11.74
N ALA A 64 3.32 38.19 -10.57
CA ALA A 64 4.08 38.09 -9.34
C ALA A 64 4.46 36.63 -9.05
N LYS A 65 5.65 36.42 -8.48
CA LYS A 65 6.17 35.08 -8.10
C LYS A 65 5.10 34.25 -7.35
N ASP A 66 4.31 34.93 -6.52
CA ASP A 66 3.21 34.35 -5.72
C ASP A 66 2.12 33.67 -6.56
N PHE A 67 1.82 34.17 -7.77
CA PHE A 67 0.85 33.53 -8.66
C PHE A 67 1.34 32.14 -9.09
N TYR A 68 2.60 32.02 -9.51
CA TYR A 68 3.18 30.75 -9.93
C TYR A 68 3.28 29.77 -8.77
N ILE A 69 3.65 30.25 -7.57
CA ILE A 69 3.66 29.42 -6.36
C ILE A 69 2.27 28.87 -6.07
N LYS A 70 1.25 29.73 -6.11
CA LYS A 70 -0.15 29.33 -5.90
C LYS A 70 -0.61 28.29 -6.92
N GLU A 71 -0.26 28.46 -8.20
CA GLU A 71 -0.60 27.50 -9.25
C GLU A 71 0.09 26.15 -9.04
N VAL A 72 1.39 26.12 -8.73
CA VAL A 72 2.11 24.87 -8.43
C VAL A 72 1.50 24.16 -7.21
N LEU A 73 1.13 24.91 -6.17
CA LEU A 73 0.52 24.33 -4.98
C LEU A 73 -0.88 23.76 -5.28
N LYS A 74 -1.69 24.45 -6.09
CA LYS A 74 -2.96 23.90 -6.59
C LYS A 74 -2.75 22.62 -7.39
N ASP A 75 -1.73 22.57 -8.25
CA ASP A 75 -1.39 21.37 -9.02
C ASP A 75 -1.02 20.21 -8.09
N CYS A 76 -0.26 20.48 -7.01
CA CYS A 76 0.04 19.49 -5.97
C CYS A 76 -1.22 18.98 -5.25
N ILE A 77 -2.16 19.87 -4.90
CA ILE A 77 -3.42 19.49 -4.24
C ILE A 77 -4.29 18.64 -5.18
N LYS A 78 -4.39 19.02 -6.47
CA LYS A 78 -5.11 18.24 -7.48
C LYS A 78 -4.48 16.86 -7.64
N HIS A 79 -3.16 16.79 -7.69
CA HIS A 79 -2.41 15.53 -7.77
C HIS A 79 -2.67 14.64 -6.54
N HIS A 80 -2.65 15.22 -5.34
CA HIS A 80 -3.00 14.50 -4.10
C HIS A 80 -4.42 13.92 -4.13
N ASN A 81 -5.41 14.70 -4.58
CA ASN A 81 -6.79 14.22 -4.73
C ASN A 81 -6.90 13.11 -5.77
N CYS A 82 -6.11 13.17 -6.85
CA CYS A 82 -6.04 12.09 -7.83
C CYS A 82 -5.48 10.80 -7.20
N ILE A 83 -4.41 10.90 -6.40
CA ILE A 83 -3.86 9.76 -5.65
C ILE A 83 -4.90 9.17 -4.68
N ILE A 84 -5.62 10.01 -3.93
CA ILE A 84 -6.67 9.55 -3.02
C ILE A 84 -7.73 8.75 -3.79
N ARG A 85 -8.18 9.26 -4.94
CA ARG A 85 -9.16 8.57 -5.78
C ARG A 85 -8.60 7.27 -6.34
N TYR A 86 -7.34 7.26 -6.77
CA TYR A 86 -6.66 6.08 -7.28
C TYR A 86 -6.57 4.97 -6.22
N VAL A 87 -6.13 5.30 -5.00
CA VAL A 87 -6.07 4.34 -3.88
C VAL A 87 -7.47 3.83 -3.53
N SER A 88 -8.48 4.70 -3.52
CA SER A 88 -9.87 4.28 -3.28
C SER A 88 -10.40 3.34 -4.36
N MET A 89 -10.01 3.53 -5.62
CA MET A 89 -10.36 2.61 -6.70
C MET A 89 -9.67 1.25 -6.52
N ILE A 90 -8.37 1.22 -6.21
CA ILE A 90 -7.64 -0.01 -5.90
C ILE A 90 -8.32 -0.75 -4.75
N GLU A 91 -8.60 -0.04 -3.66
CA GLU A 91 -9.31 -0.61 -2.51
C GLU A 91 -10.65 -1.22 -2.96
N SER A 92 -11.50 -0.48 -3.67
CA SER A 92 -12.81 -0.99 -4.09
C SER A 92 -12.71 -2.22 -5.01
N ALA A 93 -11.68 -2.31 -5.85
CA ALA A 93 -11.50 -3.41 -6.80
C ALA A 93 -10.96 -4.67 -6.11
N PHE A 94 -10.04 -4.51 -5.16
CA PHE A 94 -9.31 -5.63 -4.56
C PHE A 94 -9.76 -5.96 -3.13
N SER A 95 -10.62 -5.17 -2.50
CA SER A 95 -11.02 -5.36 -1.09
C SER A 95 -11.56 -6.77 -0.81
N VAL A 96 -12.46 -7.27 -1.67
CA VAL A 96 -13.03 -8.62 -1.52
C VAL A 96 -12.00 -9.70 -1.80
N ALA A 97 -11.20 -9.52 -2.85
CA ALA A 97 -10.14 -10.47 -3.22
C ALA A 97 -9.12 -10.63 -2.08
N SER A 98 -8.61 -9.52 -1.53
CA SER A 98 -7.69 -9.54 -0.40
C SER A 98 -8.33 -10.19 0.84
N ALA A 99 -9.61 -9.93 1.13
CA ALA A 99 -10.28 -10.56 2.28
C ALA A 99 -10.39 -12.08 2.12
N LEU A 100 -10.72 -12.56 0.92
CA LEU A 100 -10.74 -13.99 0.63
C LEU A 100 -9.34 -14.59 0.77
N GLN A 101 -8.31 -13.91 0.28
CA GLN A 101 -6.93 -14.36 0.42
C GLN A 101 -6.55 -14.54 1.89
N PHE A 102 -6.83 -13.57 2.76
CA PHE A 102 -6.59 -13.71 4.20
C PHE A 102 -7.32 -14.90 4.83
N MET A 103 -8.59 -15.10 4.49
CA MET A 103 -9.39 -16.20 5.04
C MET A 103 -8.84 -17.56 4.57
N LEU A 104 -8.45 -17.66 3.30
CA LEU A 104 -7.84 -18.86 2.73
C LEU A 104 -6.49 -19.14 3.38
N SER A 105 -5.64 -18.13 3.59
CA SER A 105 -4.35 -18.30 4.26
C SER A 105 -4.51 -18.85 5.68
N VAL A 106 -5.48 -18.34 6.47
CA VAL A 106 -5.77 -18.87 7.82
C VAL A 106 -6.27 -20.31 7.75
N MET A 107 -7.18 -20.63 6.82
CA MET A 107 -7.68 -22.00 6.65
C MET A 107 -6.54 -22.97 6.30
N VAL A 108 -5.66 -22.57 5.38
CA VAL A 108 -4.48 -23.36 5.00
C VAL A 108 -3.53 -23.55 6.19
N LEU A 109 -3.26 -22.50 6.97
CA LEU A 109 -2.44 -22.59 8.18
C LEU A 109 -3.02 -23.60 9.19
N CYS A 110 -4.34 -23.58 9.39
CA CYS A 110 -5.02 -24.56 10.25
C CYS A 110 -4.92 -25.98 9.70
N LEU A 111 -5.19 -26.20 8.42
CA LEU A 111 -5.14 -27.52 7.79
C LEU A 111 -3.72 -28.12 7.80
N VAL A 112 -2.71 -27.33 7.46
CA VAL A 112 -1.30 -27.74 7.54
C VAL A 112 -0.93 -28.08 8.99
N GLY A 113 -1.39 -27.28 9.96
CA GLY A 113 -1.21 -27.56 11.38
C GLY A 113 -1.82 -28.90 11.82
N ILE A 114 -3.06 -29.19 11.40
CA ILE A 114 -3.72 -30.47 11.66
C ILE A 114 -2.96 -31.62 11.01
N GLN A 115 -2.56 -31.46 9.75
CA GLN A 115 -1.84 -32.49 9.02
C GLN A 115 -0.49 -32.80 9.66
N PHE A 116 0.21 -31.77 10.14
CA PHE A 116 1.44 -31.94 10.91
C PHE A 116 1.21 -32.71 12.21
N LEU A 117 0.12 -32.40 12.94
CA LEU A 117 -0.25 -33.11 14.16
C LEU A 117 -0.65 -34.56 13.88
N SER A 118 -1.31 -34.85 12.77
CA SER A 118 -1.78 -36.18 12.35
C SER A 118 -0.69 -37.17 11.94
N ILE A 119 0.54 -36.71 11.70
CA ILE A 119 1.66 -37.58 11.35
C ILE A 119 2.16 -38.29 12.62
N GLU A 120 1.81 -39.58 12.78
CA GLU A 120 2.24 -40.41 13.91
C GLU A 120 3.74 -40.73 13.88
N ASN A 121 4.35 -40.78 12.68
CA ASN A 121 5.77 -41.05 12.49
C ASN A 121 6.40 -40.01 11.53
N PRO A 122 7.03 -38.92 12.03
CA PRO A 122 7.62 -37.89 11.17
C PRO A 122 8.78 -38.39 10.29
N THR A 123 9.34 -39.55 10.63
CA THR A 123 10.44 -40.20 9.90
C THR A 123 9.99 -41.04 8.70
N SER A 124 8.70 -41.38 8.55
CA SER A 124 8.24 -42.21 7.43
C SER A 124 8.06 -41.45 6.12
N HIS A 125 7.78 -40.14 6.18
CA HIS A 125 7.55 -39.30 4.99
C HIS A 125 8.21 -37.89 5.07
N PRO A 126 9.55 -37.80 5.21
CA PRO A 126 10.24 -36.52 5.38
C PRO A 126 10.01 -35.56 4.20
N MET A 127 9.93 -36.09 2.97
CA MET A 127 9.68 -35.30 1.76
C MET A 127 8.33 -34.57 1.82
N GLN A 128 7.27 -35.22 2.29
CA GLN A 128 5.94 -34.62 2.39
C GLN A 128 5.91 -33.44 3.38
N ILE A 129 6.59 -33.59 4.52
CA ILE A 129 6.70 -32.53 5.53
C ILE A 129 7.44 -31.32 4.96
N VAL A 130 8.54 -31.56 4.24
CA VAL A 130 9.32 -30.49 3.59
C VAL A 130 8.46 -29.74 2.57
N TRP A 131 7.71 -30.44 1.70
CA TRP A 131 6.83 -29.79 0.74
C TRP A 131 5.73 -28.95 1.41
N MET A 132 5.14 -29.43 2.51
CA MET A 132 4.15 -28.67 3.26
C MET A 132 4.74 -27.42 3.92
N ALA A 133 5.95 -27.52 4.49
CA ALA A 133 6.64 -26.38 5.09
C ALA A 133 6.99 -25.32 4.04
N ILE A 134 7.46 -25.73 2.85
CA ILE A 134 7.74 -24.83 1.73
C ILE A 134 6.45 -24.14 1.28
N TYR A 135 5.37 -24.90 1.09
CA TYR A 135 4.08 -24.36 0.69
C TYR A 135 3.56 -23.34 1.71
N LEU A 136 3.60 -23.67 3.01
CA LEU A 136 3.20 -22.78 4.08
C LEU A 136 4.01 -21.48 4.09
N THR A 137 5.32 -21.60 3.96
CA THR A 137 6.23 -20.44 3.94
C THR A 137 5.95 -19.56 2.74
N CYS A 138 5.67 -20.14 1.56
CA CYS A 138 5.31 -19.40 0.37
C CYS A 138 4.04 -18.57 0.56
N MET A 139 2.97 -19.18 1.09
CA MET A 139 1.69 -18.48 1.35
C MET A 139 1.85 -17.36 2.40
N LEU A 140 2.69 -17.56 3.43
CA LEU A 140 2.98 -16.53 4.41
C LEU A 140 3.74 -15.35 3.80
N ILE A 141 4.72 -15.62 2.93
CA ILE A 141 5.47 -14.57 2.22
C ILE A 141 4.55 -13.75 1.32
N GLU A 142 3.63 -14.39 0.61
CA GLU A 142 2.65 -13.73 -0.27
C GLU A 142 1.80 -12.70 0.50
N VAL A 143 1.18 -13.12 1.61
CA VAL A 143 0.41 -12.23 2.47
C VAL A 143 1.28 -11.15 3.11
N PHE A 144 2.51 -11.49 3.50
CA PHE A 144 3.47 -10.55 4.08
C PHE A 144 3.79 -9.41 3.10
N ILE A 145 4.08 -9.73 1.84
CA ILE A 145 4.41 -8.74 0.80
C ILE A 145 3.24 -7.76 0.60
N LEU A 146 2.01 -8.26 0.53
CA LEU A 146 0.83 -7.41 0.41
C LEU A 146 0.65 -6.48 1.61
N CYS A 147 0.79 -6.99 2.83
CA CYS A 147 0.74 -6.19 4.05
C CYS A 147 1.86 -5.15 4.11
N TRP A 148 3.07 -5.52 3.67
CA TRP A 148 4.23 -4.62 3.60
C TRP A 148 3.97 -3.43 2.66
N PHE A 149 3.45 -3.68 1.46
CA PHE A 149 3.10 -2.59 0.53
C PHE A 149 1.98 -1.71 1.07
N GLY A 150 0.98 -2.30 1.72
CA GLY A 150 -0.07 -1.54 2.41
C GLY A 150 0.48 -0.63 3.51
N ASP A 151 1.40 -1.14 4.32
CA ASP A 151 2.05 -0.41 5.40
C ASP A 151 2.96 0.73 4.88
N GLU A 152 3.79 0.43 3.87
CA GLU A 152 4.64 1.43 3.21
C GLU A 152 3.80 2.56 2.58
N LEU A 153 2.63 2.24 2.01
CA LEU A 153 1.69 3.26 1.51
C LEU A 153 1.21 4.19 2.61
N ILE A 154 0.84 3.64 3.77
CA ILE A 154 0.44 4.41 4.95
C ILE A 154 1.58 5.31 5.40
N TRP A 155 2.79 4.74 5.53
CA TRP A 155 3.96 5.45 6.01
C TRP A 155 4.35 6.61 5.08
N LYS A 156 4.38 6.37 3.77
CA LYS A 156 4.67 7.41 2.77
C LYS A 156 3.57 8.47 2.69
N SER A 157 2.30 8.08 2.89
CA SER A 157 1.21 9.04 2.98
C SER A 157 1.36 9.97 4.19
N MET A 158 1.90 9.48 5.31
CA MET A 158 2.17 10.31 6.49
C MET A 158 3.35 11.26 6.28
N ASP A 159 4.37 10.84 5.52
CA ASP A 159 5.53 11.69 5.17
C ASP A 159 5.14 12.92 4.34
N LEU A 160 4.04 12.89 3.58
CA LEU A 160 3.53 14.06 2.85
C LEU A 160 3.32 15.28 3.74
N ARG A 161 2.88 15.07 4.98
CA ARG A 161 2.70 16.15 5.96
C ARG A 161 4.05 16.79 6.30
N LEU A 162 5.07 15.98 6.56
CA LEU A 162 6.41 16.47 6.87
C LEU A 162 7.02 17.18 5.65
N ALA A 163 6.83 16.63 4.45
CA ALA A 163 7.28 17.23 3.20
C ALA A 163 6.66 18.61 2.95
N ALA A 164 5.35 18.76 3.18
CA ALA A 164 4.67 20.06 3.08
C ALA A 164 5.16 21.06 4.13
N PHE A 165 5.44 20.60 5.36
CA PHE A 165 5.96 21.45 6.43
C PHE A 165 7.40 21.92 6.20
N GLN A 166 8.24 21.08 5.57
CA GLN A 166 9.62 21.42 5.23
C GLN A 166 9.75 22.36 4.02
N GLY A 167 8.70 22.51 3.23
CA GLY A 167 8.68 23.46 2.12
C GLY A 167 8.80 24.93 2.58
N PRO A 168 9.18 25.87 1.71
CA PRO A 168 9.37 27.28 2.06
C PRO A 168 8.05 28.05 2.23
N TRP A 169 7.10 27.53 3.04
CA TRP A 169 5.74 28.06 3.18
C TRP A 169 5.65 29.35 4.01
N LEU A 170 6.66 29.62 4.86
CA LEU A 170 6.73 30.83 5.69
C LEU A 170 6.99 32.11 4.87
N LYS A 171 7.51 31.99 3.64
CA LYS A 171 7.91 33.14 2.80
C LYS A 171 6.87 33.53 1.75
N ILE A 172 5.65 32.98 1.83
CA ILE A 172 4.60 33.15 0.81
C ILE A 172 3.47 34.05 1.33
N ASP A 173 2.72 34.67 0.43
CA ASP A 173 1.43 35.32 0.72
C ASP A 173 0.51 34.49 1.64
N ARG A 174 -0.20 35.20 2.52
CA ARG A 174 -1.15 34.67 3.51
C ARG A 174 -2.21 33.76 2.87
N ARG A 175 -2.72 34.09 1.68
CA ARG A 175 -3.73 33.23 1.01
C ARG A 175 -3.15 31.88 0.61
N THR A 176 -1.90 31.84 0.16
CA THR A 176 -1.22 30.60 -0.21
C THR A 176 -0.76 29.81 1.01
N CYS A 177 -0.33 30.48 2.07
CA CYS A 177 -0.06 29.86 3.37
C CYS A 177 -1.29 29.11 3.90
N MET A 178 -2.49 29.71 3.80
CA MET A 178 -3.74 29.04 4.17
C MET A 178 -3.97 27.73 3.38
N LEU A 179 -3.63 27.68 2.09
CA LEU A 179 -3.73 26.46 1.28
C LEU A 179 -2.80 25.35 1.80
N VAL A 180 -1.58 25.69 2.21
CA VAL A 180 -0.64 24.73 2.81
C VAL A 180 -1.18 24.20 4.14
N ILE A 181 -1.78 25.06 4.98
CA ILE A 181 -2.38 24.65 6.25
C ILE A 181 -3.55 23.68 6.02
N ILE A 182 -4.45 23.99 5.08
CA ILE A 182 -5.55 23.10 4.71
C ILE A 182 -5.02 21.75 4.21
N PHE A 183 -3.95 21.78 3.40
CA PHE A 183 -3.29 20.58 2.92
C PHE A 183 -2.68 19.74 4.06
N LEU A 184 -1.95 20.37 4.98
CA LEU A 184 -1.39 19.75 6.19
C LEU A 184 -2.47 19.07 7.03
N GLU A 185 -3.62 19.75 7.22
CA GLU A 185 -4.77 19.19 7.93
C GLU A 185 -5.30 17.95 7.22
N ARG A 186 -5.37 17.99 5.88
CA ARG A 186 -5.84 16.84 5.10
C ARG A 186 -4.89 15.65 5.18
N CYS A 187 -3.58 15.88 5.18
CA CYS A 187 -2.54 14.86 5.31
C CYS A 187 -2.51 14.17 6.69
N LYS A 188 -3.21 14.70 7.71
CA LYS A 188 -3.36 13.99 8.98
C LYS A 188 -4.10 12.66 8.84
N ARG A 189 -4.90 12.49 7.79
CA ARG A 189 -5.58 11.22 7.48
C ARG A 189 -4.75 10.45 6.45
N PRO A 190 -4.01 9.40 6.85
CA PRO A 190 -3.19 8.65 5.92
C PRO A 190 -4.05 7.83 4.95
N LEU A 191 -3.52 7.62 3.75
CA LEU A 191 -4.06 6.68 2.77
C LEU A 191 -3.91 5.26 3.29
N ARG A 192 -4.99 4.49 3.28
CA ARG A 192 -5.05 3.10 3.75
C ARG A 192 -5.81 2.28 2.71
N VAL A 193 -5.45 1.00 2.58
CA VAL A 193 -6.19 0.02 1.80
C VAL A 193 -6.77 -1.01 2.76
N THR A 194 -8.04 -1.35 2.62
CA THR A 194 -8.70 -2.34 3.47
C THR A 194 -9.12 -3.59 2.72
N ALA A 195 -8.89 -4.74 3.33
CA ALA A 195 -9.43 -6.04 2.94
C ALA A 195 -10.83 -6.21 3.56
N GLY A 196 -11.83 -6.39 2.71
CA GLY A 196 -13.23 -6.60 3.08
C GLY A 196 -13.87 -5.46 3.87
N LYS A 197 -13.25 -4.26 3.89
CA LYS A 197 -13.57 -3.16 4.82
C LYS A 197 -13.45 -3.50 6.31
N ILE A 198 -12.84 -4.63 6.64
CA ILE A 198 -12.70 -5.12 8.03
C ILE A 198 -11.26 -4.96 8.48
N PHE A 199 -10.30 -5.36 7.64
CA PHE A 199 -8.88 -5.37 7.98
C PHE A 199 -8.12 -4.35 7.16
N THR A 200 -7.33 -3.50 7.80
CA THR A 200 -6.36 -2.66 7.09
C THR A 200 -5.18 -3.51 6.64
N LEU A 201 -4.76 -3.36 5.37
CA LEU A 201 -3.51 -3.95 4.90
C LEU A 201 -2.34 -3.24 5.60
N SER A 202 -1.83 -3.85 6.66
CA SER A 202 -0.71 -3.36 7.45
C SER A 202 0.03 -4.53 8.10
N LEU A 203 1.29 -4.28 8.50
CA LEU A 203 2.10 -5.28 9.19
C LEU A 203 1.50 -5.65 10.56
N ASP A 204 0.82 -4.71 11.22
CA ASP A 204 0.09 -4.99 12.47
C ASP A 204 -0.97 -6.08 12.28
N THR A 205 -1.77 -5.98 11.21
CA THR A 205 -2.79 -6.99 10.88
C THR A 205 -2.15 -8.35 10.60
N TYR A 206 -1.01 -8.37 9.90
CA TYR A 206 -0.26 -9.60 9.66
C TYR A 206 0.21 -10.27 10.96
N THR A 207 0.73 -9.50 11.92
CA THR A 207 1.12 -10.04 13.23
C THR A 207 -0.08 -10.58 14.00
N VAL A 208 -1.23 -9.90 13.94
CA VAL A 208 -2.48 -10.40 14.54
C VAL A 208 -2.89 -11.74 13.92
N LEU A 209 -2.81 -11.86 12.59
CA LEU A 209 -3.13 -13.07 11.84
C LEU A 209 -2.25 -14.26 12.25
N ILE A 210 -0.92 -14.04 12.34
CA ILE A 210 0.03 -15.07 12.80
C ILE A 210 -0.31 -15.50 14.22
N ASN A 211 -0.57 -14.55 15.11
CA ASN A 211 -0.92 -14.86 16.50
C ASN A 211 -2.21 -15.68 16.61
N TRP A 212 -3.22 -15.37 15.80
CA TRP A 212 -4.46 -16.14 15.75
C TRP A 212 -4.21 -17.57 15.26
N SER A 213 -3.42 -17.71 14.20
CA SER A 213 -3.04 -19.01 13.63
C SER A 213 -2.25 -19.85 14.63
N TYR A 214 -1.28 -19.25 15.34
CA TYR A 214 -0.51 -19.91 16.39
C TYR A 214 -1.40 -20.35 17.56
N LYS A 215 -2.32 -19.49 18.02
CA LYS A 215 -3.28 -19.84 19.09
C LYS A 215 -4.16 -21.01 18.68
N ALA A 216 -4.70 -20.99 17.45
CA ALA A 216 -5.49 -22.10 16.92
C ALA A 216 -4.66 -23.40 16.88
N PHE A 217 -3.42 -23.33 16.41
CA PHE A 217 -2.51 -24.48 16.40
C PHE A 217 -2.23 -25.01 17.81
N ALA A 218 -1.96 -24.13 18.79
CA ALA A 218 -1.71 -24.51 20.17
C ALA A 218 -2.91 -25.21 20.81
N VAL A 219 -4.12 -24.71 20.57
CA VAL A 219 -5.38 -25.35 21.03
C VAL A 219 -5.53 -26.74 20.42
N MET A 220 -5.36 -26.87 19.10
CA MET A 220 -5.46 -28.17 18.42
C MET A 220 -4.41 -29.17 18.93
N ARG A 221 -3.18 -28.71 19.18
CA ARG A 221 -2.12 -29.54 19.77
C ARG A 221 -2.48 -30.03 21.17
N ASN A 222 -3.10 -29.18 21.99
CA ASN A 222 -3.53 -29.55 23.34
C ASN A 222 -4.71 -30.53 23.32
N MET A 223 -5.61 -30.45 22.35
CA MET A 223 -6.73 -31.40 22.20
C MET A 223 -6.30 -32.79 21.72
N LYS A 224 -5.16 -32.89 21.03
CA LYS A 224 -4.62 -34.16 20.54
C LYS A 224 -3.80 -34.93 21.59
N LYS A 225 -3.32 -34.24 22.64
CA LYS A 225 -2.68 -34.88 23.80
C LYS A 225 -3.73 -35.52 24.70
#